data_AF-A0A0G1MN32-F1
#
_entry.id   AF-A0A0G1MN32-F1
#
_cell.length_a   1.000
_cell.length_b   1.000
_cell.length_c   1.000
_cell.angle_alpha   90.00
_cell.angle_beta   90.00
_cell.angle_gamma   90.00
#
_symmetry.space_group_name_H-M   'P 1'
#
loop_
_entity.id
_entity.type
_entity.pdbx_description
1 polymer ?
#
loop_
_entity_poly.entity_id
_entity_poly.type
_entity_poly.pdbx_seq_one_letter_code
_entity_poly.pdbx_strand_id
1 'polypeptide(L)' 'MNTVNGNAVVADVADSGPAAWTGKHFGGSPEVMNYLGGPRYKKGPVVIFFVDDPENKVPLGPVEYNKVNVPGIALRQA' A
#
# COMPACT_ATOMS: atom_id res chain seq x y z
N MET A 1 -1.99 1.59 1.26
CA MET A 1 -1.94 3.04 1.00
C MET A 1 -1.71 3.79 2.30
N ASN A 2 -0.79 4.75 2.31
CA ASN A 2 -0.61 5.70 3.40
C ASN A 2 -1.59 6.87 3.23
N THR A 3 -2.46 7.08 4.20
CA THR A 3 -3.54 8.08 4.13
C THR A 3 -3.06 9.52 4.35
N VAL A 4 -1.82 9.71 4.80
CA VAL A 4 -1.23 11.04 5.07
C VAL A 4 -0.60 11.64 3.81
N ASN A 5 0.12 10.83 3.02
CA ASN A 5 0.84 11.29 1.84
C ASN A 5 0.30 10.74 0.52
N GLY A 6 -0.66 9.81 0.55
CA GLY A 6 -1.26 9.21 -0.64
C GLY A 6 -0.42 8.11 -1.30
N ASN A 7 0.77 7.79 -0.78
CA ASN A 7 1.63 6.77 -1.37
C ASN A 7 0.97 5.38 -1.26
N ALA A 8 1.05 4.59 -2.34
CA ALA A 8 0.52 3.24 -2.39
C ALA A 8 1.53 2.26 -2.98
N VAL A 9 1.47 1.02 -2.51
CA VAL A 9 2.35 -0.08 -2.91
C VAL A 9 1.49 -1.32 -3.08
N VAL A 10 1.71 -2.07 -4.15
CA VAL A 10 1.25 -3.46 -4.30
C VAL A 10 2.33 -4.37 -3.75
N ALA A 11 1.97 -5.28 -2.85
CA ALA A 11 2.91 -6.21 -2.24
C ALA A 11 2.19 -7.53 -1.94
N ASP A 12 2.96 -8.62 -1.91
CA ASP A 12 2.43 -9.94 -1.57
C ASP A 12 2.23 -10.12 -0.06
N VAL A 13 1.21 -10.90 0.29
CA VAL A 13 1.04 -11.41 1.65
C VAL A 13 1.94 -12.64 1.79
N ALA A 14 3.11 -12.45 2.41
CA ALA A 14 4.12 -13.49 2.56
C ALA A 14 4.26 -14.03 4.00
N ASP A 15 3.59 -13.42 4.98
CA ASP A 15 3.66 -13.80 6.39
C ASP A 15 2.32 -13.54 7.11
N SER A 16 2.09 -14.31 8.17
CA SER A 16 0.95 -14.21 9.11
C SER A 16 1.20 -13.25 10.28
N GLY A 17 2.44 -12.76 10.44
CA GLY A 17 2.80 -11.79 11.47
C GLY A 17 2.13 -10.41 11.29
N PRO A 18 2.40 -9.45 12.20
CA PRO A 18 3.35 -9.49 13.31
C PRO A 18 2.73 -10.03 14.62
N ALA A 19 3.57 -10.38 15.59
CA ALA A 19 3.11 -10.91 16.88
C ALA A 19 2.08 -9.98 17.55
N ALA A 20 1.03 -10.56 18.16
CA ALA A 20 -0.11 -9.82 18.71
C ALA A 20 0.30 -8.72 19.71
N TRP A 21 1.34 -8.95 20.51
CA TRP A 21 1.85 -7.99 21.49
C TRP A 21 2.43 -6.71 20.86
N THR A 22 2.79 -6.75 19.57
CA THR A 22 3.28 -5.58 18.85
C THR A 22 2.18 -4.54 18.65
N GLY A 23 0.90 -4.93 18.73
CA GLY A 23 -0.26 -4.07 18.47
C GLY A 23 -0.26 -3.46 17.08
N LYS A 24 0.32 -4.16 16.10
CA LYS A 24 0.27 -3.84 14.67
C LYS A 24 -0.66 -4.88 14.03
N HIS A 25 -1.54 -4.44 13.14
CA HIS A 25 -2.38 -5.37 12.37
C HIS A 25 -1.62 -5.99 11.19
N PHE A 26 -0.71 -5.21 10.57
CA PHE A 26 0.07 -5.64 9.42
C PHE A 26 1.52 -5.17 9.56
N GLY A 27 2.43 -5.98 9.02
CA GLY A 27 3.83 -5.64 8.81
C GLY A 27 4.11 -5.39 7.32
N GLY A 28 5.12 -4.57 7.04
CA GLY A 28 5.64 -4.40 5.68
C GLY A 28 7.13 -4.65 5.67
N SER A 29 7.65 -5.14 4.53
CA SER A 29 9.10 -5.25 4.33
C SER A 29 9.76 -3.85 4.39
N PRO A 30 11.09 -3.77 4.60
CA PRO A 30 11.80 -2.49 4.55
C PRO A 30 11.51 -1.66 3.29
N GLU A 31 11.35 -2.31 2.14
CA GLU A 31 11.05 -1.68 0.84
C GLU A 31 9.65 -1.08 0.81
N VAL A 32 8.63 -1.83 1.25
CA VAL A 32 7.24 -1.36 1.35
C VAL A 32 7.16 -0.16 2.29
N MET A 33 7.80 -0.26 3.46
CA MET A 33 7.80 0.80 4.47
C MET A 33 8.50 2.06 3.97
N ASN A 34 9.61 1.90 3.24
CA ASN A 34 10.36 3.00 2.65
C ASN A 34 9.52 3.76 1.62
N TYR A 35 8.86 3.05 0.70
CA TYR A 35 8.07 3.71 -0.34
C TYR A 35 6.79 4.36 0.21
N LEU A 36 6.13 3.75 1.20
CA LEU A 36 5.00 4.38 1.88
C LEU A 36 5.37 5.70 2.58
N GLY A 37 6.67 6.00 2.76
CA GLY A 37 7.13 7.30 3.26
C GLY A 37 6.84 7.52 4.75
N GLY A 38 6.76 6.44 5.53
CA GLY A 38 6.55 6.49 6.97
C GLY A 38 7.85 6.39 7.79
N PRO A 39 7.82 6.75 9.08
CA PRO A 39 8.97 6.57 9.96
C PRO A 39 9.34 5.08 10.09
N ARG A 40 10.60 4.76 9.79
CA ARG A 40 11.15 3.40 9.82
C ARG A 40 10.84 2.72 11.16
N TYR A 41 10.32 1.49 11.11
CA TYR A 41 9.96 0.65 12.27
C TYR A 41 8.81 1.14 13.16
N LYS A 42 8.14 2.25 12.83
CA LYS A 42 7.00 2.76 13.61
C LYS A 42 5.66 2.27 13.08
N LYS A 43 4.61 2.46 13.89
CA LYS A 43 3.21 2.27 13.50
C LYS A 43 2.71 3.52 12.79
N GLY A 44 1.81 3.34 11.83
CA GLY A 44 1.14 4.43 11.14
C GLY A 44 -0.19 3.98 10.55
N PRO A 45 -1.13 4.90 10.31
CA PRO A 45 -2.40 4.59 9.68
C PRO A 45 -2.18 4.20 8.20
N VAL A 46 -2.82 3.12 7.79
CA VAL A 46 -2.83 2.65 6.40
C VAL A 46 -4.21 2.13 6.04
N VAL A 47 -4.57 2.25 4.76
CA VAL A 47 -5.69 1.51 4.16
C VAL A 47 -5.11 0.35 3.35
N ILE A 48 -5.66 -0.84 3.54
CA ILE A 48 -5.25 -2.06 2.86
C ILE A 48 -6.39 -2.52 1.97
N PHE A 49 -6.05 -2.90 0.75
CA PHE A 49 -6.95 -3.50 -0.23
C PHE A 49 -6.42 -4.88 -0.58
N PHE A 50 -7.32 -5.85 -0.69
CA PHE A 50 -7.00 -7.12 -1.31
C PHE A 50 -7.23 -6.97 -2.81
N VAL A 51 -6.18 -7.22 -3.59
CA VAL A 51 -6.23 -7.16 -5.05
C VAL A 51 -6.55 -8.56 -5.54
N ASP A 52 -7.62 -8.69 -6.31
CA ASP A 52 -7.97 -9.93 -7.00
C ASP A 52 -7.20 -10.00 -8.32
N ASP A 53 -6.12 -10.79 -8.34
CA ASP A 53 -5.24 -10.95 -9.49
C ASP A 53 -4.85 -12.43 -9.71
N PRO A 54 -5.80 -13.28 -10.12
CA PRO A 54 -5.57 -14.72 -10.27
C PRO A 54 -4.60 -15.05 -11.42
N GLU A 55 -4.41 -14.12 -12.36
CA GLU A 55 -3.52 -14.29 -13.51
C GLU A 55 -2.15 -13.62 -13.32
N ASN A 56 -1.87 -13.05 -12.14
CA ASN A 56 -0.61 -12.40 -11.79
C ASN A 56 -0.19 -11.29 -12.79
N LYS A 57 -1.13 -10.42 -13.16
CA LYS A 57 -0.96 -9.32 -14.12
C LYS A 57 -0.65 -7.98 -13.44
N VAL A 58 -0.95 -7.82 -12.16
CA VAL A 58 -0.73 -6.57 -11.43
C VAL A 58 0.72 -6.54 -10.95
N PRO A 59 1.51 -5.53 -11.37
CA PRO A 59 2.90 -5.45 -10.96
C PRO A 59 3.03 -5.11 -9.47
N LEU A 60 3.99 -5.76 -8.80
CA LEU A 60 4.38 -5.41 -7.45
C LEU A 60 5.13 -4.07 -7.41
N GLY A 61 5.06 -3.41 -6.26
CA GLY A 61 5.80 -2.22 -5.95
C GLY A 61 4.96 -0.93 -5.98
N PRO A 62 5.64 0.23 -6.11
CA PRO A 62 5.06 1.56 -6.19
C PRO A 62 3.85 1.71 -7.13
N VAL A 63 2.78 2.33 -6.65
CA VAL A 63 1.64 2.74 -7.49
C VAL A 63 1.63 4.25 -7.65
N GLU A 64 1.70 4.72 -8.89
CA GLU A 64 1.63 6.15 -9.23
C GLU A 64 0.19 6.55 -9.60
N TYR A 65 -0.63 6.90 -8.61
CA TYR A 65 -2.07 7.15 -8.85
C TYR A 65 -2.43 8.57 -9.37
N ASN A 66 -1.45 9.45 -9.63
CA ASN A 66 -1.72 10.83 -10.08
C ASN A 66 -0.86 11.28 -11.29
N LYS A 67 -0.22 10.35 -12.00
CA LYS A 67 0.57 10.68 -13.21
C LYS A 67 -0.07 10.20 -14.52
N VAL A 68 -1.19 9.50 -14.45
CA VAL A 68 -1.91 9.03 -15.63
C VAL A 68 -3.13 9.91 -15.84
N ASN A 69 -3.05 10.83 -16.79
CA ASN A 69 -4.25 11.45 -17.36
C ASN A 69 -4.98 10.37 -18.15
N VAL A 70 -5.88 9.61 -17.51
CA VAL A 70 -6.79 8.69 -18.20
C VAL A 70 -7.91 9.52 -18.84
N PRO A 71 -7.93 9.70 -20.17
CA PRO A 71 -9.01 10.44 -20.81
C PRO A 71 -10.31 9.65 -20.60
N GLY A 72 -11.24 10.25 -19.84
CA GLY A 72 -12.58 9.69 -19.61
C GLY A 72 -12.91 9.30 -18.17
N ILE A 73 -11.97 9.35 -17.22
CA ILE A 73 -12.26 9.13 -15.79
C ILE A 73 -12.03 10.43 -15.03
N ALA A 74 -13.09 11.24 -14.91
CA ALA A 74 -13.08 12.36 -13.98
C ALA A 74 -13.28 11.80 -12.56
N LEU A 75 -12.22 11.73 -11.77
CA LEU A 75 -12.35 11.59 -10.32
C LEU A 75 -13.03 12.86 -9.80
N ARG A 76 -14.35 12.80 -9.60
CA ARG A 76 -15.07 13.89 -8.93
C ARG A 76 -14.58 13.93 -7.50
N GLN A 77 -13.83 14.98 -7.16
CA GLN A 77 -13.59 15.36 -5.77
C GLN A 77 -14.95 15.75 -5.18
N ALA A 78 -15.30 15.10 -4.06
CA ALA A 78 -16.45 15.44 -3.24
C ALA A 78 -16.10 16.59 -2.28
#